data_AF-A0A955KYC2-F1
#
_entry.id   AF-A0A955KYC2-F1
#
_cell.length_a   1.000
_cell.length_b   1.000
_cell.length_c   1.000
_cell.angle_alpha   90.00
_cell.angle_beta   90.00
_cell.angle_gamma   90.00
#
_symmetry.space_group_name_H-M   'P 1'
#
loop_
_entity.id
_entity.type
_entity.pdbx_description
1 polymer ?
#
loop_
_entity_poly.entity_id
_entity_poly.type
_entity_poly.pdbx_seq_one_letter_code
_entity_poly.pdbx_strand_id
1 'polypeptide(L)'
;MKFPQLRRISGFLALPLLAIGFFHILYGSESDLVKPVEAVDATCPDYMDDYECLDYLQDLAKQLSDEKQKLDSQISQEEYEQLDLYQKISYTYSQIAAREKTIEELEVQLEQKATEIRILNRDIESKQTSLDTIAQEIELIKAKIKKRINMSYKYSSISTFELFLNSNELDNLLRRIQYLKDLKEKDAELLGSMGEQISFLESEQAKLQEKKEEVKKVQLEAEGDRADLFDEKEELASQKSSYQALLSESQRREDEYRTRYDELEAAANQATQQITQLIFELFRSGTIEANTPVEKGDILGFQGFTGFAYGSHLHFEYRVNGVVTNPNINCLHISYGTYASSINCEVPVDGGYVSQFPHEYIGSYYAVDFVSHTSGEQPGSWITVPPISCYGLYRESLPIPTRGTGAPIRAIKDGFVTKVLTDACGGKYVLVDHGNGETSMYLHLR
;
A
#
# COMPACT_ATOMS: atom_id res chain seq x y z
N MET A 1 -0.13 -43.62 29.08
CA MET A 1 -0.16 -42.15 29.19
C MET A 1 -1.34 -41.66 28.37
N LYS A 2 -2.28 -40.94 29.00
CA LYS A 2 -3.53 -40.50 28.37
C LYS A 2 -3.23 -39.36 27.39
N PHE A 3 -3.35 -39.60 26.09
CA PHE A 3 -3.39 -38.53 25.10
C PHE A 3 -4.73 -37.78 25.22
N PRO A 4 -4.73 -36.44 25.28
CA PRO A 4 -5.97 -35.68 25.39
C PRO A 4 -6.73 -35.79 24.07
N GLN A 5 -8.04 -36.05 24.17
CA GLN A 5 -8.95 -35.98 23.03
C GLN A 5 -8.97 -34.55 22.50
N LEU A 6 -8.46 -34.37 21.28
CA LEU A 6 -8.70 -33.17 20.49
C LEU A 6 -10.19 -33.15 20.16
N ARG A 7 -10.93 -32.33 20.90
CA ARG A 7 -12.30 -31.93 20.56
C ARG A 7 -12.30 -31.46 19.11
N ARG A 8 -13.22 -32.02 18.32
CA ARG A 8 -13.66 -31.46 17.04
C ARG A 8 -13.71 -29.93 17.16
N ILE A 9 -12.86 -29.23 16.40
CA ILE A 9 -13.20 -27.88 15.96
C ILE A 9 -14.15 -28.06 14.77
N SER A 10 -15.32 -28.62 15.06
CA SER A 10 -16.52 -28.42 14.24
C SER A 10 -17.03 -27.03 14.64
N GLY A 11 -16.29 -26.03 14.19
CA GLY A 11 -16.58 -24.62 14.31
C GLY A 11 -16.37 -24.05 12.93
N PHE A 12 -17.33 -24.32 12.04
CA PHE A 12 -17.69 -23.40 10.97
C PHE A 12 -17.92 -22.03 11.61
N LEU A 13 -16.85 -21.27 11.82
CA LEU A 13 -16.93 -19.84 11.66
C LEU A 13 -16.96 -19.68 10.15
N ALA A 14 -18.19 -19.71 9.63
CA ALA A 14 -18.51 -18.92 8.47
C ALA A 14 -17.94 -17.53 8.76
N LEU A 15 -16.74 -17.28 8.26
CA LEU A 15 -16.32 -15.92 7.95
C LEU A 15 -17.49 -15.38 7.15
N PRO A 16 -18.11 -14.27 7.57
CA PRO A 16 -19.08 -13.66 6.70
C PRO A 16 -18.31 -13.45 5.40
N LEU A 17 -18.79 -14.06 4.33
CA LEU A 17 -18.76 -13.44 3.02
C LEU A 17 -19.28 -12.02 3.29
N LEU A 18 -18.38 -11.11 3.66
CA LEU A 18 -18.50 -9.74 3.26
C LEU A 18 -18.52 -9.90 1.76
N ALA A 19 -19.75 -10.00 1.24
CA ALA A 19 -20.09 -9.48 -0.05
C ALA A 19 -19.45 -8.10 -0.02
N ILE A 20 -18.21 -8.04 -0.52
CA ILE A 20 -17.66 -6.84 -1.09
C ILE A 20 -18.64 -6.64 -2.22
N GLY A 21 -19.70 -5.88 -1.90
CA GLY A 21 -20.58 -5.34 -2.88
C GLY A 21 -19.64 -4.79 -3.91
N PHE A 22 -19.66 -5.42 -5.08
CA PHE A 22 -19.21 -4.85 -6.31
C PHE A 22 -20.04 -3.57 -6.42
N PHE A 23 -19.60 -2.51 -5.72
CA PHE A 23 -20.02 -1.17 -6.01
C PHE A 23 -19.30 -0.94 -7.33
N HIS A 24 -19.95 -1.36 -8.42
CA HIS A 24 -19.88 -0.66 -9.68
C HIS A 24 -20.23 0.79 -9.34
N ILE A 25 -19.24 1.53 -8.82
CA ILE A 25 -19.08 2.90 -9.26
C ILE A 25 -19.03 2.74 -10.75
N LEU A 26 -20.10 3.18 -11.41
CA LEU A 26 -20.19 3.35 -12.83
C LEU A 26 -18.85 3.93 -13.28
N TYR A 27 -17.98 3.07 -13.79
CA TYR A 27 -16.81 3.48 -14.52
C TYR A 27 -17.40 4.27 -15.68
N GLY A 28 -17.27 5.60 -15.56
CA GLY A 28 -17.30 6.47 -16.71
C GLY A 28 -16.43 5.82 -17.76
N SER A 29 -17.01 5.66 -18.94
CA SER A 29 -16.41 5.00 -20.08
C SER A 29 -14.92 5.29 -20.22
N GLU A 30 -14.20 4.25 -20.58
CA GLU A 30 -12.81 4.12 -21.01
C GLU A 30 -12.50 5.00 -22.25
N SER A 31 -12.83 6.30 -22.19
CA SER A 31 -12.73 7.26 -23.30
C SER A 31 -12.46 8.71 -22.89
N ASP A 32 -12.40 9.04 -21.60
CA ASP A 32 -11.87 10.33 -21.14
C ASP A 32 -10.41 10.18 -20.67
N LEU A 33 -9.64 9.42 -21.45
CA LEU A 33 -8.20 9.60 -21.54
C LEU A 33 -7.99 11.09 -21.83
N VAL A 34 -7.58 11.79 -20.78
CA VAL A 34 -7.07 13.16 -20.79
C VAL A 34 -6.33 13.35 -22.10
N LYS A 35 -6.96 14.11 -23.01
CA LYS A 35 -6.29 14.56 -24.23
C LYS A 35 -4.99 15.23 -23.75
N PRO A 36 -3.84 14.97 -24.40
CA PRO A 36 -2.66 15.79 -24.15
C PRO A 36 -3.13 17.22 -24.32
N VAL A 37 -3.10 17.99 -23.24
CA VAL A 37 -3.31 19.43 -23.33
C VAL A 37 -2.11 19.87 -24.16
N GLU A 38 -2.38 20.30 -25.39
CA GLU A 38 -1.38 20.96 -26.22
C GLU A 38 -0.64 21.93 -25.31
N ALA A 39 0.71 21.88 -25.32
CA ALA A 39 1.56 22.74 -24.50
C ALA A 39 0.89 24.10 -24.41
N VAL A 40 0.47 24.51 -23.21
CA VAL A 40 -0.28 25.76 -23.04
C VAL A 40 0.68 26.85 -23.47
N ASP A 41 0.56 27.25 -24.72
CA ASP A 41 1.41 28.27 -25.31
C ASP A 41 0.94 29.55 -24.65
N ALA A 42 1.59 29.87 -23.54
CA ALA A 42 1.26 31.01 -22.70
C ALA A 42 1.74 32.31 -23.36
N THR A 43 1.56 32.42 -24.67
CA THR A 43 1.95 33.55 -25.51
C THR A 43 0.73 34.35 -25.92
N CYS A 44 0.89 35.67 -26.00
CA CYS A 44 -0.15 36.51 -26.55
C CYS A 44 -0.34 36.24 -28.04
N PRO A 45 -1.58 36.08 -28.52
CA PRO A 45 -1.86 36.00 -29.94
C PRO A 45 -1.45 37.28 -30.67
N ASP A 46 -0.78 37.14 -31.82
CA ASP A 46 -0.23 38.25 -32.64
C ASP A 46 -1.25 39.32 -33.10
N TYR A 47 -2.55 39.06 -32.94
CA TYR A 47 -3.64 39.94 -33.38
C TYR A 47 -4.23 40.81 -32.27
N MET A 48 -3.88 40.58 -31.01
CA MET A 48 -4.38 41.35 -29.86
C MET A 48 -3.59 42.64 -29.69
N ASP A 49 -4.27 43.72 -29.28
CA ASP A 49 -3.57 44.91 -28.81
C ASP A 49 -2.95 44.68 -27.42
N ASP A 50 -2.04 45.57 -27.01
CA ASP A 50 -1.28 45.40 -25.77
C ASP A 50 -2.17 45.36 -24.51
N TYR A 51 -3.36 45.98 -24.52
CA TYR A 51 -4.31 45.92 -23.40
C TYR A 51 -5.15 44.64 -23.42
N GLU A 52 -5.60 44.21 -24.60
CA GLU A 52 -6.32 42.95 -24.81
C GLU A 52 -5.42 41.73 -24.49
N CYS A 53 -4.15 41.80 -24.84
CA CYS A 53 -3.13 40.81 -24.51
C CYS A 53 -2.88 40.73 -22.99
N LEU A 54 -2.88 41.87 -22.29
CA LEU A 54 -2.74 41.90 -20.84
C LEU A 54 -3.91 41.20 -20.13
N ASP A 55 -5.14 41.55 -20.50
CA ASP A 55 -6.37 40.96 -19.95
C ASP A 55 -6.44 39.44 -20.23
N TYR A 56 -6.11 39.04 -21.47
CA TYR A 56 -6.02 37.64 -21.86
C TYR A 56 -5.03 36.84 -21.00
N LEU A 57 -3.81 37.34 -20.81
CA LEU A 57 -2.80 36.64 -20.02
C LEU A 57 -3.18 36.59 -18.53
N GLN A 58 -3.86 37.61 -18.01
CA GLN A 58 -4.37 37.61 -16.64
C GLN A 58 -5.47 36.56 -16.43
N ASP A 59 -6.42 36.45 -17.37
CA ASP A 59 -7.44 35.40 -17.32
C ASP A 59 -6.83 34.00 -17.48
N LEU A 60 -5.86 33.84 -18.39
CA LEU A 60 -5.12 32.59 -18.56
C LEU A 60 -4.39 32.19 -17.26
N ALA A 61 -3.70 33.13 -16.60
CA ALA A 61 -3.02 32.88 -15.34
C ALA A 61 -3.99 32.42 -14.24
N LYS A 62 -5.20 32.98 -14.19
CA LYS A 62 -6.27 32.56 -13.29
C LYS A 62 -6.77 31.14 -13.60
N GLN A 63 -7.03 30.84 -14.87
CA GLN A 63 -7.46 29.50 -15.30
C GLN A 63 -6.42 28.43 -14.94
N LEU A 64 -5.13 28.72 -15.18
CA LEU A 64 -4.02 27.84 -14.82
C LEU A 64 -3.95 27.60 -13.30
N SER A 65 -4.17 28.65 -12.50
CA SER A 65 -4.23 28.52 -11.04
C SER A 65 -5.38 27.62 -10.58
N ASP A 66 -6.58 27.79 -11.16
CA ASP A 66 -7.75 26.97 -10.84
C ASP A 66 -7.54 25.49 -11.21
N GLU A 67 -6.87 25.23 -12.34
CA GLU A 67 -6.54 23.87 -12.77
C GLU A 67 -5.48 23.21 -11.87
N LYS A 68 -4.44 23.96 -11.47
CA LYS A 68 -3.46 23.49 -10.49
C LYS A 68 -4.11 23.12 -9.15
N GLN A 69 -5.08 23.91 -8.68
CA GLN A 69 -5.79 23.61 -7.42
C GLN A 69 -6.62 22.31 -7.52
N LYS A 70 -7.21 22.02 -8.68
CA LYS A 70 -7.91 20.76 -8.93
C LYS A 70 -6.96 19.57 -8.91
N LEU A 71 -5.80 19.69 -9.57
CA LEU A 71 -4.78 18.65 -9.56
C LEU A 71 -4.21 18.40 -8.16
N ASP A 72 -3.96 19.45 -7.37
CA ASP A 72 -3.50 19.33 -5.98
C ASP A 72 -4.49 18.54 -5.12
N SER A 73 -5.79 18.75 -5.34
CA SER A 73 -6.85 17.98 -4.69
C SER A 73 -6.85 16.50 -5.13
N GLN A 74 -6.59 16.21 -6.41
CA GLN A 74 -6.50 14.84 -6.94
C GLN A 74 -5.25 14.10 -6.44
N ILE A 75 -4.10 14.79 -6.38
CA ILE A 75 -2.85 14.25 -5.82
C ILE A 75 -3.08 13.90 -4.35
N SER A 76 -3.65 14.82 -3.57
CA SER A 76 -3.97 14.59 -2.15
C SER A 76 -4.91 13.38 -1.95
N GLN A 77 -5.86 13.19 -2.86
CA GLN A 77 -6.77 12.04 -2.82
C GLN A 77 -6.03 10.73 -3.11
N GLU A 78 -5.19 10.67 -4.16
CA GLU A 78 -4.40 9.48 -4.47
C GLU A 78 -3.42 9.15 -3.34
N GLU A 79 -2.75 10.14 -2.74
CA GLU A 79 -1.88 9.95 -1.56
C GLU A 79 -2.64 9.30 -0.39
N TYR A 80 -3.89 9.72 -0.14
CA TYR A 80 -4.75 9.11 0.88
C TYR A 80 -5.15 7.67 0.52
N GLU A 81 -5.52 7.42 -0.73
CA GLU A 81 -5.83 6.07 -1.22
C GLU A 81 -4.62 5.13 -1.12
N GLN A 82 -3.41 5.61 -1.43
CA GLN A 82 -2.17 4.87 -1.25
C GLN A 82 -1.93 4.53 0.22
N LEU A 83 -2.13 5.48 1.14
CA LEU A 83 -1.99 5.23 2.58
C LEU A 83 -2.94 4.13 3.07
N ASP A 84 -4.20 4.17 2.64
CA ASP A 84 -5.19 3.11 2.95
C ASP A 84 -4.78 1.75 2.35
N LEU A 85 -4.30 1.74 1.09
CA LEU A 85 -3.77 0.52 0.46
C LEU A 85 -2.54 -0.02 1.20
N TYR A 86 -1.62 0.82 1.65
CA TYR A 86 -0.46 0.41 2.46
C TYR A 86 -0.90 -0.25 3.78
N GLN A 87 -1.91 0.32 4.45
CA GLN A 87 -2.46 -0.27 5.67
C GLN A 87 -3.11 -1.63 5.39
N LYS A 88 -3.94 -1.73 4.34
CA LYS A 88 -4.57 -2.98 3.91
C LYS A 88 -3.53 -4.05 3.53
N ILE A 89 -2.48 -3.66 2.81
CA ILE A 89 -1.35 -4.53 2.45
C ILE A 89 -0.64 -5.03 3.71
N SER A 90 -0.30 -4.13 4.64
CA SER A 90 0.39 -4.48 5.90
C SER A 90 -0.44 -5.43 6.78
N TYR A 91 -1.73 -5.14 6.91
CA TYR A 91 -2.67 -6.01 7.63
C TYR A 91 -2.79 -7.39 6.96
N THR A 92 -2.90 -7.43 5.64
CA THR A 92 -2.96 -8.67 4.86
C THR A 92 -1.66 -9.46 4.99
N TYR A 93 -0.48 -8.81 4.96
CA TYR A 93 0.81 -9.47 5.23
C TYR A 93 0.86 -10.13 6.60
N SER A 94 0.35 -9.46 7.62
CA SER A 94 0.30 -10.00 8.99
C SER A 94 -0.62 -11.23 9.07
N GLN A 95 -1.76 -11.20 8.37
CA GLN A 95 -2.65 -12.35 8.26
C GLN A 95 -2.01 -13.50 7.49
N ILE A 96 -1.41 -13.23 6.33
CA ILE A 96 -0.69 -14.24 5.53
C ILE A 96 0.38 -14.91 6.38
N ALA A 97 1.24 -14.14 7.07
CA ALA A 97 2.31 -14.70 7.89
C ALA A 97 1.78 -15.61 9.02
N ALA A 98 0.67 -15.23 9.66
CA ALA A 98 0.04 -16.05 10.69
C ALA A 98 -0.56 -17.35 10.12
N ARG A 99 -1.16 -17.27 8.92
CA ARG A 99 -1.70 -18.43 8.20
C ARG A 99 -0.62 -19.36 7.68
N GLU A 100 0.45 -18.83 7.08
CA GLU A 100 1.60 -19.61 6.61
C GLU A 100 2.21 -20.44 7.75
N LYS A 101 2.34 -19.85 8.95
CA LYS A 101 2.80 -20.59 10.14
C LYS A 101 1.83 -21.72 10.52
N THR A 102 0.53 -21.45 10.48
CA THR A 102 -0.50 -22.46 10.77
C THR A 102 -0.47 -23.59 9.74
N ILE A 103 -0.28 -23.25 8.45
CA ILE A 103 -0.12 -24.21 7.36
C ILE A 103 1.11 -25.08 7.58
N GLU A 104 2.26 -24.48 7.92
CA GLU A 104 3.50 -25.22 8.21
C GLU A 104 3.32 -26.20 9.37
N GLU A 105 2.66 -25.76 10.45
CA GLU A 105 2.32 -26.63 11.59
C GLU A 105 1.41 -27.79 11.17
N LEU A 106 0.44 -27.56 10.30
CA LEU A 106 -0.48 -28.58 9.78
C LEU A 106 0.22 -29.54 8.80
N GLU A 107 1.10 -29.06 7.93
CA GLU A 107 1.90 -29.90 7.02
C GLU A 107 2.77 -30.89 7.80
N VAL A 108 3.40 -30.45 8.90
CA VAL A 108 4.18 -31.33 9.78
C VAL A 108 3.29 -32.39 10.42
N GLN A 109 2.08 -32.02 10.88
CA GLN A 109 1.13 -32.98 11.44
C GLN A 109 0.63 -33.98 10.39
N LEU A 110 0.41 -33.55 9.15
CA LEU A 110 0.03 -34.42 8.04
C LEU A 110 1.14 -35.41 7.71
N GLU A 111 2.41 -35.00 7.70
CA GLU A 111 3.53 -35.91 7.45
C GLU A 111 3.71 -36.93 8.59
N GLN A 112 3.48 -36.52 9.84
CA GLN A 112 3.45 -37.42 10.98
C GLN A 112 2.34 -38.48 10.83
N LYS A 113 1.12 -38.05 10.49
CA LYS A 113 -0.02 -38.95 10.22
C LYS A 113 0.25 -39.87 9.04
N ALA A 114 0.85 -39.37 7.97
CA ALA A 114 1.22 -40.17 6.80
C ALA A 114 2.24 -41.26 7.16
N THR A 115 3.20 -40.94 8.02
CA THR A 115 4.16 -41.92 8.54
C THR A 115 3.48 -42.96 9.45
N GLU A 116 2.55 -42.53 10.31
CA GLU A 116 1.76 -43.43 11.16
C GLU A 116 0.93 -44.41 10.32
N ILE A 117 0.21 -43.92 9.30
CA ILE A 117 -0.53 -44.73 8.32
C ILE A 117 0.40 -45.76 7.65
N ARG A 118 1.61 -45.33 7.26
CA ARG A 118 2.60 -46.21 6.62
C ARG A 118 3.03 -47.36 7.52
N ILE A 119 3.21 -47.10 8.81
CA ILE A 119 3.55 -48.13 9.82
C ILE A 119 2.35 -49.06 10.02
N LEU A 120 1.15 -48.50 10.21
CA LEU A 120 -0.07 -49.28 10.41
C LEU A 120 -0.37 -50.21 9.23
N ASN A 121 -0.19 -49.74 8.00
CA ASN A 121 -0.36 -50.56 6.80
C ASN A 121 0.63 -51.74 6.75
N ARG A 122 1.89 -51.52 7.14
CA ARG A 122 2.88 -52.59 7.24
C ARG A 122 2.50 -53.63 8.31
N ASP A 123 2.02 -53.18 9.46
CA ASP A 123 1.55 -54.07 10.53
C ASP A 123 0.32 -54.88 10.09
N ILE A 124 -0.61 -54.25 9.38
CA ILE A 124 -1.79 -54.89 8.78
C ILE A 124 -1.36 -55.97 7.79
N GLU A 125 -0.39 -55.68 6.92
CA GLU A 125 0.12 -56.62 5.91
C GLU A 125 0.80 -57.83 6.58
N SER A 126 1.63 -57.59 7.59
CA SER A 126 2.26 -58.64 8.38
C SER A 126 1.22 -59.52 9.09
N LYS A 127 0.22 -58.91 9.71
CA LYS A 127 -0.87 -59.62 10.40
C LYS A 127 -1.72 -60.42 9.42
N GLN A 128 -2.06 -59.86 8.26
CA GLN A 128 -2.78 -60.55 7.18
C GLN A 128 -2.03 -61.81 6.77
N THR A 129 -0.72 -61.68 6.51
CA THR A 129 0.14 -62.82 6.12
C THR A 129 0.12 -63.94 7.17
N SER A 130 0.17 -63.58 8.47
CA SER A 130 0.07 -64.55 9.55
C SER A 130 -1.30 -65.24 9.61
N LEU A 131 -2.39 -64.50 9.41
CA LEU A 131 -3.74 -65.08 9.40
C LEU A 131 -3.96 -65.99 8.18
N ASP A 132 -3.42 -65.62 7.02
CA ASP A 132 -3.47 -66.44 5.81
C ASP A 132 -2.73 -67.77 6.00
N THR A 133 -1.60 -67.75 6.74
CA THR A 133 -0.86 -68.97 7.10
C THR A 133 -1.69 -69.89 8.00
N ILE A 134 -2.31 -69.33 9.05
CA ILE A 134 -3.20 -70.11 9.95
C ILE A 134 -4.39 -70.68 9.18
N ALA A 135 -5.00 -69.90 8.29
CA ALA A 135 -6.12 -70.35 7.46
C ALA A 135 -5.73 -71.56 6.58
N GLN A 136 -4.53 -71.53 5.99
CA GLN A 136 -3.99 -72.66 5.22
C GLN A 136 -3.77 -73.90 6.08
N GLU A 137 -3.25 -73.75 7.30
CA GLU A 137 -3.07 -74.86 8.25
C GLU A 137 -4.41 -75.51 8.64
N ILE A 138 -5.43 -74.69 8.92
CA ILE A 138 -6.79 -75.16 9.23
C ILE A 138 -7.37 -75.97 8.07
N GLU A 139 -7.24 -75.49 6.83
CA GLU A 139 -7.74 -76.22 5.65
C GLU A 139 -7.01 -77.56 5.45
N LEU A 140 -5.71 -77.62 5.72
CA LEU A 140 -4.95 -78.89 5.72
C LEU A 140 -5.46 -79.86 6.79
N ILE A 141 -5.70 -79.39 8.01
CA ILE A 141 -6.23 -80.20 9.12
C ILE A 141 -7.65 -80.70 8.77
N LYS A 142 -8.52 -79.81 8.30
CA LYS A 142 -9.89 -80.12 7.86
C LYS A 142 -9.91 -81.18 6.76
N ALA A 143 -8.99 -81.11 5.79
CA ALA A 143 -8.86 -82.13 4.75
C ALA A 143 -8.44 -83.51 5.32
N LYS A 144 -7.51 -83.54 6.29
CA LYS A 144 -7.09 -84.78 6.98
C LYS A 144 -8.24 -85.39 7.79
N ILE A 145 -8.95 -84.58 8.57
CA ILE A 145 -10.11 -85.01 9.36
C ILE A 145 -11.22 -85.54 8.45
N LYS A 146 -11.53 -84.83 7.36
CA LYS A 146 -12.55 -85.26 6.38
C LYS A 146 -12.26 -86.66 5.82
N LYS A 147 -10.99 -86.94 5.48
CA LYS A 147 -10.58 -88.30 5.05
C LYS A 147 -10.84 -89.32 6.15
N ARG A 148 -10.47 -89.03 7.40
CA ARG A 148 -10.66 -89.94 8.55
C ARG A 148 -12.14 -90.18 8.88
N ILE A 149 -12.98 -89.15 8.85
CA ILE A 149 -14.44 -89.27 9.04
C ILE A 149 -15.03 -90.17 7.95
N ASN A 150 -14.67 -89.96 6.68
CA ASN A 150 -15.14 -90.80 5.58
C ASN A 150 -14.72 -92.27 5.74
N MET A 151 -13.48 -92.53 6.20
CA MET A 151 -13.03 -93.90 6.48
C MET A 151 -13.80 -94.50 7.67
N SER A 152 -13.98 -93.74 8.76
CA SER A 152 -14.77 -94.16 9.92
C SER A 152 -16.21 -94.53 9.54
N TYR A 153 -16.87 -93.73 8.70
CA TYR A 153 -18.20 -94.01 8.19
C TYR A 153 -18.27 -95.27 7.31
N LYS A 154 -17.29 -95.50 6.43
CA LYS A 154 -17.22 -96.73 5.61
C LYS A 154 -17.09 -98.01 6.44
N TYR A 155 -16.50 -97.91 7.62
CA TYR A 155 -16.34 -99.02 8.56
C TYR A 155 -17.36 -98.99 9.71
N SER A 156 -18.33 -98.06 9.72
CA SER A 156 -19.30 -97.92 10.82
C SER A 156 -20.40 -98.98 10.82
N SER A 157 -20.59 -99.67 9.70
CA SER A 157 -21.54 -100.77 9.52
C SER A 157 -20.97 -102.14 9.87
N ILE A 158 -19.66 -102.25 10.13
CA ILE A 158 -19.03 -103.44 10.72
C ILE A 158 -19.01 -103.20 12.22
N SER A 159 -19.63 -104.09 13.02
CA SER A 159 -19.55 -103.94 14.47
C SER A 159 -18.07 -103.92 14.87
N THR A 160 -17.66 -102.89 15.62
CA THR A 160 -16.31 -102.79 16.20
C THR A 160 -15.92 -104.14 16.83
N PHE A 161 -16.89 -104.80 17.48
CA PHE A 161 -16.74 -106.12 18.08
C PHE A 161 -16.52 -107.25 17.06
N GLU A 162 -17.19 -107.24 15.89
CA GLU A 162 -17.03 -108.24 14.81
C GLU A 162 -15.67 -108.16 14.11
N LEU A 163 -15.13 -106.94 13.92
CA LEU A 163 -13.81 -106.74 13.31
C LEU A 163 -12.67 -107.28 14.20
N PHE A 164 -12.88 -107.28 15.53
CA PHE A 164 -11.89 -107.67 16.53
C PHE A 164 -11.97 -109.14 16.98
N LEU A 165 -13.11 -109.81 16.80
CA LEU A 165 -13.27 -111.25 17.10
C LEU A 165 -12.56 -112.18 16.09
N ASN A 166 -12.08 -111.64 14.96
CA ASN A 166 -11.37 -112.41 13.93
C ASN A 166 -9.84 -112.44 14.13
N SER A 167 -9.33 -112.19 15.35
CA SER A 167 -7.90 -112.25 15.66
C SER A 167 -7.63 -113.16 16.87
N ASN A 168 -6.83 -114.20 16.64
CA ASN A 168 -6.65 -115.34 17.55
C ASN A 168 -5.75 -115.12 18.78
N GLU A 169 -5.59 -113.88 19.29
CA GLU A 169 -4.79 -113.60 20.50
C GLU A 169 -5.41 -112.49 21.37
N LEU A 170 -5.74 -112.81 22.62
CA LEU A 170 -6.41 -111.91 23.58
C LEU A 170 -5.58 -110.64 23.93
N ASP A 171 -4.25 -110.72 23.91
CA ASP A 171 -3.36 -109.57 24.16
C ASP A 171 -3.42 -108.52 23.03
N ASN A 172 -3.63 -108.98 21.78
CA ASN A 172 -3.78 -108.12 20.61
C ASN A 172 -5.13 -107.38 20.61
N LEU A 173 -6.18 -107.97 21.18
CA LEU A 173 -7.51 -107.36 21.32
C LEU A 173 -7.49 -106.15 22.26
N LEU A 174 -6.91 -106.30 23.45
CA LEU A 174 -6.83 -105.24 24.47
C LEU A 174 -6.03 -104.02 23.98
N ARG A 175 -4.88 -104.25 23.33
CA ARG A 175 -4.07 -103.15 22.74
C ARG A 175 -4.83 -102.40 21.65
N ARG A 176 -5.59 -103.10 20.79
CA ARG A 176 -6.39 -102.47 19.72
C ARG A 176 -7.57 -101.66 20.28
N ILE A 177 -8.22 -102.12 21.34
CA ILE A 177 -9.25 -101.36 22.06
C ILE A 177 -8.65 -100.08 22.67
N GLN A 178 -7.47 -100.21 23.30
CA GLN A 178 -6.73 -99.05 23.84
C GLN A 178 -6.39 -98.06 22.72
N TYR A 179 -5.82 -98.50 21.60
CA TYR A 179 -5.50 -97.64 20.46
C TYR A 179 -6.72 -96.93 19.89
N LEU A 180 -7.88 -97.59 19.79
CA LEU A 180 -9.11 -96.99 19.29
C LEU A 180 -9.66 -95.91 20.24
N LYS A 181 -9.53 -96.15 21.55
CA LYS A 181 -9.89 -95.17 22.56
C LYS A 181 -8.98 -93.93 22.46
N ASP A 182 -7.66 -94.14 22.47
CA ASP A 182 -6.67 -93.08 22.35
C ASP A 182 -6.84 -92.30 21.03
N LEU A 183 -7.17 -92.99 19.95
CA LEU A 183 -7.43 -92.40 18.63
C LEU A 183 -8.67 -91.49 18.64
N LYS A 184 -9.76 -91.92 19.28
CA LYS A 184 -10.99 -91.12 19.41
C LYS A 184 -10.78 -89.91 20.32
N GLU A 185 -10.05 -90.06 21.41
CA GLU A 185 -9.65 -88.94 22.28
C GLU A 185 -8.79 -87.93 21.49
N LYS A 186 -7.80 -88.41 20.73
CA LYS A 186 -6.96 -87.58 19.85
C LYS A 186 -7.77 -86.85 18.77
N ASP A 187 -8.78 -87.50 18.18
CA ASP A 187 -9.64 -86.88 17.16
C ASP A 187 -10.57 -85.81 17.74
N ALA A 188 -11.10 -86.05 18.95
CA ALA A 188 -11.87 -85.06 19.69
C ALA A 188 -11.00 -83.85 20.11
N GLU A 189 -9.78 -84.10 20.59
CA GLU A 189 -8.79 -83.07 20.91
C GLU A 189 -8.44 -82.21 19.68
N LEU A 190 -8.18 -82.84 18.53
CA LEU A 190 -7.85 -82.14 17.29
C LEU A 190 -9.01 -81.28 16.76
N LEU A 191 -10.25 -81.79 16.84
CA LEU A 191 -11.46 -81.05 16.46
C LEU A 191 -11.73 -79.87 17.39
N GLY A 192 -11.51 -80.04 18.70
CA GLY A 192 -11.60 -78.96 19.68
C GLY A 192 -10.58 -77.85 19.40
N SER A 193 -9.31 -78.23 19.22
CA SER A 193 -8.23 -77.29 18.87
C SER A 193 -8.49 -76.56 17.55
N MET A 194 -8.97 -77.27 16.51
CA MET A 194 -9.33 -76.65 15.24
C MET A 194 -10.50 -75.67 15.41
N GLY A 195 -11.50 -76.01 16.22
CA GLY A 195 -12.62 -75.10 16.54
C GLY A 195 -12.14 -73.81 17.21
N GLU A 196 -11.24 -73.91 18.18
CA GLU A 196 -10.61 -72.74 18.81
C GLU A 196 -9.82 -71.89 17.81
N GLN A 197 -9.05 -72.53 16.92
CA GLN A 197 -8.29 -71.82 15.87
C GLN A 197 -9.20 -71.12 14.86
N ILE A 198 -10.32 -71.73 14.47
CA ILE A 198 -11.32 -71.12 13.58
C ILE A 198 -11.91 -69.88 14.25
N SER A 199 -12.37 -70.00 15.51
CA SER A 199 -12.93 -68.86 16.24
C SER A 199 -11.90 -67.74 16.46
N PHE A 200 -10.63 -68.09 16.72
CA PHE A 200 -9.54 -67.13 16.81
C PHE A 200 -9.30 -66.40 15.47
N LEU A 201 -9.26 -67.14 14.36
CA LEU A 201 -9.07 -66.60 13.02
C LEU A 201 -10.21 -65.63 12.65
N GLU A 202 -11.46 -66.02 12.86
CA GLU A 202 -12.65 -65.19 12.60
C GLU A 202 -12.60 -63.88 13.42
N SER A 203 -12.22 -63.97 14.70
CA SER A 203 -12.09 -62.80 15.57
C SER A 203 -10.98 -61.84 15.10
N GLU A 204 -9.81 -62.36 14.74
CA GLU A 204 -8.69 -61.52 14.28
C GLU A 204 -8.93 -60.95 12.89
N GLN A 205 -9.61 -61.67 11.99
CA GLN A 205 -10.02 -61.14 10.68
C GLN A 205 -11.00 -59.97 10.82
N ALA A 206 -11.97 -60.06 11.75
CA ALA A 206 -12.90 -58.96 12.03
C ALA A 206 -12.17 -57.71 12.53
N LYS A 207 -11.24 -57.86 13.50
CA LYS A 207 -10.42 -56.75 14.00
C LYS A 207 -9.51 -56.14 12.92
N LEU A 208 -8.95 -56.98 12.06
CA LEU A 208 -8.10 -56.52 10.96
C LEU A 208 -8.89 -55.70 9.95
N GLN A 209 -10.12 -56.10 9.64
CA GLN A 209 -11.00 -55.37 8.74
C GLN A 209 -11.37 -54.00 9.33
N GLU A 210 -11.74 -53.94 10.61
CA GLU A 210 -12.02 -52.68 11.32
C GLU A 210 -10.81 -51.72 11.25
N LYS A 211 -9.60 -52.24 11.51
CA LYS A 211 -8.37 -51.44 11.46
C LYS A 211 -8.03 -50.95 10.05
N LYS A 212 -8.31 -51.73 9.00
CA LYS A 212 -8.15 -51.31 7.59
C LYS A 212 -9.09 -50.16 7.24
N GLU A 213 -10.33 -50.23 7.70
CA GLU A 213 -11.33 -49.16 7.48
C GLU A 213 -10.95 -47.88 8.23
N GLU A 214 -10.46 -48.00 9.47
CA GLU A 214 -9.95 -46.87 10.25
C GLU A 214 -8.79 -46.16 9.53
N VAL A 215 -7.78 -46.91 9.08
CA VAL A 215 -6.63 -46.34 8.35
C VAL A 215 -7.07 -45.64 7.07
N LYS A 216 -7.99 -46.25 6.31
CA LYS A 216 -8.50 -45.66 5.07
C LYS A 216 -9.23 -44.34 5.33
N LYS A 217 -9.99 -44.26 6.43
CA LYS A 217 -10.66 -43.02 6.82
C LYS A 217 -9.66 -41.92 7.15
N VAL A 218 -8.64 -42.22 7.97
CA VAL A 218 -7.61 -41.23 8.33
C VAL A 218 -6.83 -40.77 7.10
N GLN A 219 -6.57 -41.67 6.15
CA GLN A 219 -5.92 -41.31 4.89
C GLN A 219 -6.76 -40.33 4.06
N LEU A 220 -8.07 -40.58 3.91
CA LEU A 220 -8.96 -39.67 3.17
C LEU A 220 -9.07 -38.30 3.87
N GLU A 221 -9.14 -38.27 5.20
CA GLU A 221 -9.14 -37.02 5.97
C GLU A 221 -7.83 -36.24 5.72
N ALA A 222 -6.67 -36.90 5.77
CA ALA A 222 -5.38 -36.25 5.51
C ALA A 222 -5.22 -35.76 4.06
N GLU A 223 -5.75 -36.49 3.08
CA GLU A 223 -5.77 -36.06 1.67
C GLU A 223 -6.67 -34.84 1.46
N GLY A 224 -7.82 -34.77 2.15
CA GLY A 224 -8.72 -33.61 2.14
C GLY A 224 -8.07 -32.39 2.76
N ASP A 225 -7.54 -32.51 3.97
CA ASP A 225 -6.84 -31.41 4.68
C ASP A 225 -5.69 -30.84 3.82
N ARG A 226 -4.96 -31.69 3.08
CA ARG A 226 -3.88 -31.26 2.19
C ARG A 226 -4.39 -30.45 0.98
N ALA A 227 -5.56 -30.81 0.44
CA ALA A 227 -6.17 -30.05 -0.64
C ALA A 227 -6.64 -28.67 -0.15
N ASP A 228 -7.32 -28.63 1.00
CA ASP A 228 -7.78 -27.39 1.61
C ASP A 228 -6.62 -26.41 1.91
N LEU A 229 -5.49 -26.93 2.41
CA LEU A 229 -4.27 -26.14 2.64
C LEU A 229 -3.67 -25.57 1.35
N PHE A 230 -3.74 -26.33 0.26
CA PHE A 230 -3.25 -25.87 -1.05
C PHE A 230 -4.11 -24.73 -1.57
N ASP A 231 -5.43 -24.85 -1.48
CA ASP A 231 -6.39 -23.84 -1.92
C ASP A 231 -6.25 -22.54 -1.10
N GLU A 232 -6.12 -22.65 0.23
CA GLU A 232 -5.89 -21.48 1.11
C GLU A 232 -4.60 -20.74 0.74
N LYS A 233 -3.53 -21.48 0.41
CA LYS A 233 -2.25 -20.89 -0.02
C LYS A 233 -2.37 -20.16 -1.35
N GLU A 234 -3.12 -20.71 -2.31
CA GLU A 234 -3.34 -20.09 -3.61
C GLU A 234 -4.17 -18.80 -3.49
N GLU A 235 -5.22 -18.82 -2.67
CA GLU A 235 -6.07 -17.65 -2.42
C GLU A 235 -5.27 -16.50 -1.80
N LEU A 236 -4.46 -16.78 -0.78
CA LEU A 236 -3.63 -15.77 -0.12
C LEU A 236 -2.59 -15.16 -1.07
N ALA A 237 -1.99 -15.97 -1.95
CA ALA A 237 -1.06 -15.50 -2.98
C ALA A 237 -1.75 -14.58 -3.99
N SER A 238 -2.98 -14.92 -4.41
CA SER A 238 -3.79 -14.13 -5.33
C SER A 238 -4.19 -12.77 -4.73
N GLN A 239 -4.68 -12.75 -3.49
CA GLN A 239 -5.04 -11.51 -2.79
C GLN A 239 -3.85 -10.55 -2.68
N LYS A 240 -2.66 -11.06 -2.33
CA LYS A 240 -1.42 -10.28 -2.28
C LYS A 240 -1.09 -9.64 -3.63
N SER A 241 -1.15 -10.43 -4.71
CA SER A 241 -0.86 -9.93 -6.06
C SER A 241 -1.84 -8.83 -6.48
N SER A 242 -3.13 -8.97 -6.13
CA SER A 242 -4.14 -7.96 -6.45
C SER A 242 -3.87 -6.62 -5.78
N TYR A 243 -3.50 -6.59 -4.50
CA TYR A 243 -3.21 -5.33 -3.81
C TYR A 243 -1.94 -4.65 -4.33
N GLN A 244 -0.92 -5.42 -4.69
CA GLN A 244 0.30 -4.86 -5.27
C GLN A 244 0.04 -4.20 -6.64
N ALA A 245 -0.84 -4.80 -7.45
CA ALA A 245 -1.25 -4.21 -8.73
C ALA A 245 -2.00 -2.88 -8.53
N LEU A 246 -2.95 -2.83 -7.58
CA LEU A 246 -3.70 -1.60 -7.28
C LEU A 246 -2.79 -0.47 -6.77
N LEU A 247 -1.81 -0.79 -5.93
CA LEU A 247 -0.84 0.20 -5.44
C LEU A 247 0.02 0.76 -6.58
N SER A 248 0.56 -0.10 -7.44
CA SER A 248 1.36 0.33 -8.59
C SER A 248 0.56 1.22 -9.55
N GLU A 249 -0.72 0.93 -9.72
CA GLU A 249 -1.60 1.69 -10.60
C GLU A 249 -1.98 3.06 -10.01
N SER A 250 -2.15 3.17 -8.69
CA SER A 250 -2.33 4.47 -8.02
C SER A 250 -1.07 5.33 -8.07
N GLN A 251 0.11 4.75 -7.87
CA GLN A 251 1.40 5.45 -8.01
C GLN A 251 1.59 6.02 -9.41
N ARG A 252 1.24 5.26 -10.45
CA ARG A 252 1.30 5.72 -11.84
C ARG A 252 0.42 6.96 -12.08
N ARG A 253 -0.80 6.97 -11.54
CA ARG A 253 -1.71 8.13 -11.67
C ARG A 253 -1.19 9.36 -10.92
N GLU A 254 -0.62 9.18 -9.73
CA GLU A 254 0.01 10.28 -8.98
C GLU A 254 1.15 10.92 -9.78
N ASP A 255 2.05 10.11 -10.36
CA ASP A 255 3.15 10.60 -11.18
C ASP A 255 2.66 11.38 -12.41
N GLU A 256 1.58 10.92 -13.04
CA GLU A 256 0.92 11.62 -14.15
C GLU A 256 0.34 12.98 -13.71
N TYR A 257 -0.33 13.04 -12.56
CA TYR A 257 -0.86 14.29 -12.02
C TYR A 257 0.24 15.28 -11.63
N ARG A 258 1.35 14.81 -11.04
CA ARG A 258 2.51 15.65 -10.71
C ARG A 258 3.19 16.21 -11.95
N THR A 259 3.40 15.39 -12.96
CA THR A 259 3.98 15.83 -14.24
C THR A 259 3.14 16.95 -14.85
N ARG A 260 1.81 16.80 -14.88
CA ARG A 260 0.90 17.84 -15.37
C ARG A 260 0.92 19.10 -14.50
N TYR A 261 1.02 18.96 -13.19
CA TYR A 261 1.14 20.10 -12.28
C TYR A 261 2.38 20.95 -12.61
N ASP A 262 3.53 20.31 -12.81
CA ASP A 262 4.79 20.98 -13.15
C ASP A 262 4.71 21.69 -14.52
N GLU A 263 4.04 21.08 -15.49
CA GLU A 263 3.79 21.68 -16.80
C GLU A 263 2.92 22.95 -16.69
N LEU A 264 1.82 22.89 -15.93
CA LEU A 264 0.95 24.05 -15.69
C LEU A 264 1.68 25.15 -14.92
N GLU A 265 2.57 24.79 -13.99
CA GLU A 265 3.41 25.74 -13.29
C GLU A 265 4.40 26.45 -14.21
N ALA A 266 5.04 25.72 -15.13
CA ALA A 266 5.90 26.30 -16.14
C ALA A 266 5.12 27.29 -17.04
N ALA A 267 3.91 26.91 -17.49
CA ALA A 267 3.05 27.77 -18.28
C ALA A 267 2.60 29.03 -17.51
N ALA A 268 2.22 28.90 -16.23
CA ALA A 268 1.84 30.02 -15.39
C ALA A 268 3.00 31.01 -15.20
N ASN A 269 4.22 30.49 -15.00
CA ASN A 269 5.43 31.30 -14.91
C ASN A 269 5.73 32.03 -16.22
N GLN A 270 5.50 31.38 -17.37
CA GLN A 270 5.67 32.00 -18.68
C GLN A 270 4.64 33.11 -18.93
N ALA A 271 3.36 32.87 -18.66
CA ALA A 271 2.30 33.89 -18.76
C ALA A 271 2.64 35.10 -17.90
N THR A 272 3.05 34.84 -16.66
CA THR A 272 3.46 35.86 -15.69
C THR A 272 4.65 36.70 -16.19
N GLN A 273 5.66 36.06 -16.79
CA GLN A 273 6.79 36.77 -17.39
C GLN A 273 6.37 37.66 -18.56
N GLN A 274 5.40 37.24 -19.38
CA GLN A 274 4.91 38.05 -20.49
C GLN A 274 4.04 39.21 -20.03
N ILE A 275 3.15 39.00 -19.06
CA ILE A 275 2.41 40.08 -18.36
C ILE A 275 3.40 41.15 -17.91
N THR A 276 4.52 40.72 -17.31
CA THR A 276 5.57 41.63 -16.84
C THR A 276 6.21 42.43 -17.96
N GLN A 277 6.61 41.76 -19.04
CA GLN A 277 7.26 42.40 -20.19
C GLN A 277 6.32 43.41 -20.85
N LEU A 278 5.07 43.04 -21.05
CA LEU A 278 4.04 43.87 -21.65
C LEU A 278 3.75 45.10 -20.79
N ILE A 279 3.62 44.92 -19.48
CA ILE A 279 3.50 46.03 -18.52
C ILE A 279 4.72 46.98 -18.66
N PHE A 280 5.95 46.45 -18.75
CA PHE A 280 7.14 47.28 -18.94
C PHE A 280 7.20 47.97 -20.30
N GLU A 281 6.73 47.35 -21.38
CA GLU A 281 6.68 47.95 -22.72
C GLU A 281 5.63 49.06 -22.81
N LEU A 282 4.46 48.83 -22.23
CA LEU A 282 3.41 49.84 -22.04
C LEU A 282 3.89 51.04 -21.20
N PHE A 283 4.73 50.79 -20.18
CA PHE A 283 5.37 51.87 -19.42
C PHE A 283 6.43 52.63 -20.24
N ARG A 284 7.21 51.96 -21.09
CA ARG A 284 8.28 52.59 -21.89
C ARG A 284 7.76 53.37 -23.09
N SER A 285 6.62 52.98 -23.64
CA SER A 285 5.95 53.69 -24.75
C SER A 285 5.29 55.00 -24.29
N GLY A 286 5.20 55.24 -22.98
CA GLY A 286 4.57 56.44 -22.42
C GLY A 286 3.04 56.45 -22.53
N THR A 287 2.45 55.30 -22.88
CA THR A 287 0.99 55.12 -23.00
C THR A 287 0.34 54.90 -21.63
N ILE A 288 1.15 54.54 -20.62
CA ILE A 288 0.76 54.57 -19.22
C ILE A 288 1.42 55.78 -18.54
N GLU A 289 0.70 56.90 -18.50
CA GLU A 289 1.06 58.04 -17.66
C GLU A 289 0.96 57.63 -16.18
N ALA A 290 1.74 58.30 -15.31
CA ALA A 290 1.42 58.32 -13.87
C ALA A 290 -0.10 58.52 -13.70
N ASN A 291 -0.75 57.71 -12.85
CA ASN A 291 -2.21 57.51 -12.71
C ASN A 291 -2.79 56.23 -13.32
N THR A 292 -2.02 55.13 -13.42
CA THR A 292 -2.60 53.80 -13.65
C THR A 292 -3.39 53.35 -12.42
N PRO A 293 -4.70 53.11 -12.50
CA PRO A 293 -5.42 52.52 -11.39
C PRO A 293 -4.88 51.10 -11.14
N VAL A 294 -4.66 50.78 -9.87
CA VAL A 294 -4.37 49.43 -9.40
C VAL A 294 -5.33 49.11 -8.27
N GLU A 295 -5.85 47.90 -8.26
CA GLU A 295 -6.67 47.37 -7.19
C GLU A 295 -5.78 46.64 -6.18
N LYS A 296 -6.27 46.55 -4.94
CA LYS A 296 -5.65 45.72 -3.90
C LYS A 296 -5.46 44.28 -4.42
N GLY A 297 -4.22 43.80 -4.41
CA GLY A 297 -3.85 42.45 -4.86
C GLY A 297 -3.24 42.38 -6.26
N ASP A 298 -3.32 43.46 -7.04
CA ASP A 298 -2.74 43.53 -8.38
C ASP A 298 -1.22 43.36 -8.35
N ILE A 299 -0.68 42.66 -9.35
CA ILE A 299 0.76 42.43 -9.45
C ILE A 299 1.46 43.69 -9.94
N LEU A 300 2.38 44.20 -9.13
CA LEU A 300 3.20 45.38 -9.41
C LEU A 300 4.60 45.05 -9.93
N GLY A 301 5.01 43.79 -9.80
CA GLY A 301 6.33 43.31 -10.20
C GLY A 301 6.70 42.01 -9.49
N PHE A 302 7.96 41.62 -9.58
CA PHE A 302 8.45 40.38 -8.97
C PHE A 302 9.58 40.65 -8.00
N GLN A 303 9.64 39.87 -6.93
CA GLN A 303 10.73 39.93 -5.98
C GLN A 303 12.04 39.66 -6.71
N GLY A 304 12.98 40.58 -6.53
CA GLY A 304 14.27 40.53 -7.19
C GLY A 304 15.38 40.87 -6.22
N PHE A 305 16.49 41.32 -6.78
CA PHE A 305 17.68 41.80 -6.07
C PHE A 305 18.34 42.95 -6.84
N THR A 306 17.55 43.73 -7.59
CA THR A 306 18.07 44.84 -8.40
C THR A 306 18.64 45.94 -7.51
N GLY A 307 19.69 46.63 -7.94
CA GLY A 307 20.32 47.68 -7.13
C GLY A 307 21.20 47.18 -5.99
N PHE A 308 21.23 47.91 -4.88
CA PHE A 308 22.11 47.63 -3.74
C PHE A 308 21.47 46.65 -2.72
N ALA A 309 21.23 45.41 -3.13
CA ALA A 309 20.62 44.35 -2.31
C ALA A 309 21.64 43.30 -1.83
N TYR A 310 21.40 42.61 -0.72
CA TYR A 310 22.29 41.52 -0.22
C TYR A 310 21.69 40.11 -0.37
N GLY A 311 20.55 40.02 -1.07
CA GLY A 311 19.74 38.81 -1.23
C GLY A 311 18.47 39.18 -1.96
N SER A 312 17.75 38.18 -2.49
CA SER A 312 16.43 38.47 -3.04
C SER A 312 15.45 38.80 -1.91
N HIS A 313 14.84 39.98 -1.99
CA HIS A 313 13.82 40.46 -1.06
C HIS A 313 13.05 41.63 -1.70
N LEU A 314 11.87 41.92 -1.16
CA LEU A 314 11.15 43.16 -1.38
C LEU A 314 11.53 44.14 -0.28
N HIS A 315 12.13 45.28 -0.62
CA HIS A 315 12.24 46.42 0.30
C HIS A 315 10.95 47.25 0.17
N PHE A 316 10.15 47.25 1.23
CA PHE A 316 8.82 47.85 1.25
C PHE A 316 8.76 49.04 2.20
N GLU A 317 8.12 50.12 1.76
CA GLU A 317 7.83 51.27 2.60
C GLU A 317 6.37 51.67 2.50
N TYR A 318 5.77 51.92 3.65
CA TYR A 318 4.49 52.61 3.76
C TYR A 318 4.72 54.06 4.19
N ARG A 319 4.11 55.02 3.51
CA ARG A 319 4.33 56.44 3.77
C ARG A 319 3.00 57.17 3.94
N VAL A 320 2.95 58.08 4.91
CA VAL A 320 1.83 58.98 5.14
C VAL A 320 2.34 60.41 5.03
N ASN A 321 1.74 61.21 4.15
CA ASN A 321 2.15 62.56 3.78
C ASN A 321 3.65 62.66 3.42
N GLY A 322 4.14 61.65 2.69
CA GLY A 322 5.55 61.55 2.27
C GLY A 322 6.53 61.11 3.35
N VAL A 323 6.06 60.83 4.59
CA VAL A 323 6.90 60.34 5.70
C VAL A 323 6.74 58.83 5.85
N VAL A 324 7.85 58.09 5.86
CA VAL A 324 7.84 56.63 6.10
C VAL A 324 7.28 56.34 7.49
N THR A 325 6.22 55.53 7.55
CA THR A 325 5.46 55.21 8.77
C THR A 325 5.42 53.71 9.00
N ASN A 326 5.35 53.30 10.26
CA ASN A 326 5.21 51.90 10.62
C ASN A 326 3.90 51.31 10.07
N PRO A 327 3.93 50.29 9.19
CA PRO A 327 2.72 49.71 8.62
C PRO A 327 1.87 48.94 9.65
N ASN A 328 2.41 48.62 10.84
CA ASN A 328 1.68 48.03 11.98
C ASN A 328 0.53 48.89 12.51
N ILE A 329 0.57 50.19 12.22
CA ILE A 329 -0.42 51.11 12.79
C ILE A 329 -1.79 50.91 12.12
N ASN A 330 -1.84 50.69 10.80
CA ASN A 330 -3.11 50.72 10.05
C ASN A 330 -3.21 49.73 8.87
N CYS A 331 -2.15 48.98 8.53
CA CYS A 331 -2.05 48.32 7.24
C CYS A 331 -1.78 46.81 7.36
N LEU A 332 -0.63 46.44 7.90
CA LEU A 332 -0.14 45.06 8.02
C LEU A 332 0.20 44.77 9.48
N HIS A 333 0.15 43.51 9.90
CA HIS A 333 0.75 43.07 11.16
C HIS A 333 2.06 42.34 10.84
N ILE A 334 3.16 42.98 11.20
CA ILE A 334 4.52 42.54 10.92
C ILE A 334 5.39 42.61 12.18
N SER A 335 6.20 41.60 12.37
CA SER A 335 7.21 41.56 13.40
C SER A 335 8.45 40.89 12.83
N TYR A 336 9.63 41.30 13.29
CA TYR A 336 10.88 40.69 12.84
C TYR A 336 10.84 39.18 13.07
N GLY A 337 11.19 38.41 12.04
CA GLY A 337 11.24 36.95 12.10
C GLY A 337 9.88 36.26 12.10
N THR A 338 8.80 36.96 11.77
CA THR A 338 7.46 36.37 11.60
C THR A 338 6.97 36.51 10.16
N TYR A 339 5.86 35.82 9.85
CA TYR A 339 5.11 36.05 8.62
C TYR A 339 4.26 37.31 8.76
N ALA A 340 4.23 38.11 7.70
CA ALA A 340 3.34 39.23 7.60
C ALA A 340 1.88 38.76 7.50
N SER A 341 0.97 39.48 8.14
CA SER A 341 -0.46 39.26 7.98
C SER A 341 -1.19 40.56 7.70
N SER A 342 -2.35 40.46 7.05
CA SER A 342 -3.21 41.61 6.75
C SER A 342 -3.88 42.12 8.03
N ILE A 343 -3.87 43.44 8.23
CA ILE A 343 -4.88 44.13 9.08
C ILE A 343 -5.98 44.64 8.15
N ASN A 344 -5.64 45.62 7.31
CA ASN A 344 -6.53 46.23 6.32
C ASN A 344 -5.95 46.20 4.88
N CYS A 345 -4.66 45.91 4.75
CA CYS A 345 -3.92 45.88 3.50
C CYS A 345 -3.63 44.47 3.02
N GLU A 346 -3.40 44.31 1.72
CA GLU A 346 -2.86 43.07 1.17
C GLU A 346 -1.41 42.92 1.60
N VAL A 347 -1.00 41.70 1.93
CA VAL A 347 0.42 41.43 2.17
C VAL A 347 1.11 41.53 0.81
N PRO A 348 2.15 42.37 0.66
CA PRO A 348 2.73 42.65 -0.65
C PRO A 348 3.46 41.45 -1.26
N VAL A 349 3.70 40.38 -0.49
CA VAL A 349 4.36 39.15 -0.94
C VAL A 349 3.68 37.95 -0.31
N ASP A 350 3.27 36.98 -1.13
CA ASP A 350 2.69 35.72 -0.63
C ASP A 350 3.71 35.00 0.27
N GLY A 351 3.26 34.59 1.47
CA GLY A 351 4.14 33.99 2.47
C GLY A 351 5.31 34.89 2.91
N GLY A 352 5.12 36.22 2.86
CA GLY A 352 6.15 37.21 3.15
C GLY A 352 6.71 37.10 4.57
N TYR A 353 7.90 36.52 4.69
CA TYR A 353 8.67 36.47 5.92
C TYR A 353 9.43 37.78 6.12
N VAL A 354 9.30 38.39 7.29
CA VAL A 354 9.97 39.65 7.61
C VAL A 354 11.43 39.36 7.97
N SER A 355 12.31 39.51 6.97
CA SER A 355 13.75 39.25 7.10
C SER A 355 14.51 40.42 7.72
N GLN A 356 13.98 41.64 7.61
CA GLN A 356 14.52 42.82 8.26
C GLN A 356 13.39 43.79 8.62
N PHE A 357 13.48 44.33 9.83
CA PHE A 357 12.59 45.36 10.35
C PHE A 357 13.48 46.40 11.05
N PRO A 358 13.17 47.71 11.01
CA PRO A 358 14.00 48.67 11.69
C PRO A 358 13.89 48.43 13.19
N HIS A 359 15.04 48.15 13.79
CA HIS A 359 15.21 48.06 15.23
C HIS A 359 14.76 49.40 15.85
N GLU A 360 13.93 49.38 16.89
CA GLU A 360 13.31 50.54 17.58
C GLU A 360 14.28 51.65 18.06
N TYR A 361 15.59 51.52 17.82
CA TYR A 361 16.64 52.31 18.47
C TYR A 361 17.21 53.48 17.65
N ILE A 362 16.80 53.71 16.41
CA ILE A 362 17.30 54.86 15.64
C ILE A 362 16.12 55.50 14.92
N GLY A 363 15.77 56.72 15.34
CA GLY A 363 14.73 57.50 14.71
C GLY A 363 15.00 57.66 13.20
N SER A 364 13.91 57.52 12.44
CA SER A 364 13.78 57.74 11.00
C SER A 364 14.01 56.49 10.14
N TYR A 365 12.97 56.09 9.38
CA TYR A 365 12.87 55.06 8.32
C TYR A 365 12.29 53.68 8.74
N TYR A 366 10.97 53.51 8.58
CA TYR A 366 10.24 52.23 8.68
C TYR A 366 10.19 51.47 7.36
N ALA A 367 11.35 51.10 6.82
CA ALA A 367 11.44 50.17 5.69
C ALA A 367 11.43 48.73 6.18
N VAL A 368 10.77 47.84 5.44
CA VAL A 368 10.57 46.44 5.80
C VAL A 368 11.02 45.55 4.67
N ASP A 369 11.82 44.54 4.98
CA ASP A 369 12.26 43.58 3.97
C ASP A 369 11.45 42.29 4.09
N PHE A 370 10.82 41.91 2.98
CA PHE A 370 10.07 40.66 2.87
C PHE A 370 10.78 39.68 1.95
N VAL A 371 10.78 38.41 2.34
CA VAL A 371 11.19 37.30 1.49
C VAL A 371 10.02 36.32 1.36
N SER A 372 9.60 36.00 0.14
CA SER A 372 8.59 34.97 -0.07
C SER A 372 9.12 33.60 0.35
N HIS A 373 8.35 32.91 1.18
CA HIS A 373 8.62 31.53 1.60
C HIS A 373 7.69 30.51 0.93
N THR A 374 6.76 30.96 0.09
CA THR A 374 5.74 30.12 -0.54
C THR A 374 5.74 30.22 -2.06
N SER A 375 6.35 31.26 -2.63
CA SER A 375 6.33 31.55 -4.06
C SER A 375 7.73 31.98 -4.55
N GLY A 376 7.98 31.86 -5.85
CA GLY A 376 9.30 32.10 -6.44
C GLY A 376 10.32 31.01 -6.09
N GLU A 377 11.60 31.28 -6.34
CA GLU A 377 12.69 30.33 -6.05
C GLU A 377 12.72 29.96 -4.55
N GLN A 378 12.69 28.67 -4.21
CA GLN A 378 12.74 28.21 -2.82
C GLN A 378 14.20 27.97 -2.35
N PRO A 379 14.46 27.77 -1.03
CA PRO A 379 15.82 27.68 -0.49
C PRO A 379 16.72 26.65 -1.21
N GLY A 380 17.99 27.00 -1.40
CA GLY A 380 19.01 26.07 -1.93
C GLY A 380 19.92 26.68 -3.00
N SER A 381 19.49 27.79 -3.61
CA SER A 381 20.19 28.44 -4.71
C SER A 381 20.90 29.73 -4.30
N TRP A 382 22.10 29.92 -4.85
CA TRP A 382 22.96 31.08 -4.62
C TRP A 382 23.50 31.59 -5.96
N ILE A 383 23.56 32.91 -6.12
CA ILE A 383 24.14 33.54 -7.30
C ILE A 383 25.22 34.55 -6.90
N THR A 384 26.31 34.61 -7.67
CA THR A 384 27.33 35.64 -7.48
C THR A 384 26.97 36.89 -8.27
N VAL A 385 26.78 38.00 -7.57
CA VAL A 385 26.46 39.29 -8.18
C VAL A 385 27.72 40.15 -8.33
N PRO A 386 27.83 40.97 -9.38
CA PRO A 386 28.99 41.83 -9.60
C PRO A 386 29.10 42.93 -8.52
N PRO A 387 30.28 43.56 -8.39
CA PRO A 387 30.47 44.67 -7.47
C PRO A 387 29.60 45.85 -7.88
N ILE A 388 29.13 46.62 -6.90
CA ILE A 388 28.29 47.81 -7.11
C ILE A 388 28.71 48.95 -6.19
N SER A 389 28.69 50.17 -6.72
CA SER A 389 28.93 51.40 -5.98
C SER A 389 27.66 52.25 -5.98
N CYS A 390 27.13 52.56 -4.81
CA CYS A 390 25.83 53.19 -4.63
C CYS A 390 25.88 54.06 -3.36
N TYR A 391 25.42 55.32 -3.44
CA TYR A 391 25.40 56.27 -2.31
C TYR A 391 26.72 56.37 -1.51
N GLY A 392 27.87 56.25 -2.18
CA GLY A 392 29.19 56.28 -1.53
C GLY A 392 29.57 54.99 -0.79
N LEU A 393 28.71 53.96 -0.86
CA LEU A 393 28.97 52.61 -0.38
C LEU A 393 29.42 51.73 -1.54
N TYR A 394 30.38 50.87 -1.27
CA TYR A 394 30.89 49.89 -2.22
C TYR A 394 30.63 48.49 -1.69
N ARG A 395 30.01 47.65 -2.51
CA ARG A 395 29.78 46.23 -2.23
C ARG A 395 30.58 45.43 -3.25
N GLU A 396 31.51 44.61 -2.77
CA GLU A 396 32.24 43.69 -3.63
C GLU A 396 31.34 42.61 -4.24
N SER A 397 31.91 41.86 -5.18
CA SER A 397 31.25 40.67 -5.70
C SER A 397 31.02 39.68 -4.56
N LEU A 398 29.77 39.24 -4.36
CA LEU A 398 29.45 38.31 -3.28
C LEU A 398 28.33 37.34 -3.66
N PRO A 399 28.33 36.11 -3.11
CA PRO A 399 27.24 35.16 -3.30
C PRO A 399 26.02 35.59 -2.47
N ILE A 400 24.88 35.78 -3.13
CA ILE A 400 23.61 36.14 -2.48
C ILE A 400 22.60 35.00 -2.59
N PRO A 401 21.72 34.81 -1.59
CA PRO A 401 20.65 33.84 -1.67
C PRO A 401 19.57 34.31 -2.66
N THR A 402 19.04 33.37 -3.46
CA THR A 402 18.00 33.67 -4.44
C THR A 402 16.58 33.33 -3.97
N ARG A 403 16.42 32.93 -2.70
CA ARG A 403 15.09 32.60 -2.15
C ARG A 403 14.08 33.73 -2.38
N GLY A 404 12.90 33.37 -2.87
CA GLY A 404 11.79 34.23 -3.22
C GLY A 404 11.97 34.98 -4.54
N THR A 405 13.11 34.87 -5.24
CA THR A 405 13.30 35.50 -6.57
C THR A 405 12.18 35.05 -7.50
N GLY A 406 11.49 35.99 -8.15
CA GLY A 406 10.36 35.70 -9.03
C GLY A 406 9.03 35.53 -8.31
N ALA A 407 8.94 35.72 -6.99
CA ALA A 407 7.65 35.77 -6.30
C ALA A 407 6.87 37.03 -6.71
N PRO A 408 5.54 36.96 -6.96
CA PRO A 408 4.74 38.12 -7.32
C PRO A 408 4.68 39.12 -6.15
N ILE A 409 4.81 40.40 -6.48
CA ILE A 409 4.68 41.53 -5.56
C ILE A 409 3.34 42.22 -5.82
N ARG A 410 2.53 42.40 -4.79
CA ARG A 410 1.15 42.86 -4.91
C ARG A 410 0.92 44.27 -4.36
N ALA A 411 -0.01 44.99 -4.97
CA ALA A 411 -0.53 46.25 -4.46
C ALA A 411 -1.23 46.02 -3.12
N ILE A 412 -0.83 46.77 -2.09
CA ILE A 412 -1.35 46.58 -0.73
C ILE A 412 -2.78 47.12 -0.57
N LYS A 413 -3.18 48.04 -1.45
CA LYS A 413 -4.41 48.82 -1.42
C LYS A 413 -4.68 49.33 -2.84
N ASP A 414 -5.94 49.64 -3.10
CA ASP A 414 -6.35 50.37 -4.28
C ASP A 414 -5.59 51.70 -4.38
N GLY A 415 -5.27 52.13 -5.59
CA GLY A 415 -4.54 53.37 -5.77
C GLY A 415 -4.12 53.60 -7.21
N PHE A 416 -3.14 54.49 -7.36
CA PHE A 416 -2.61 54.89 -8.63
C PHE A 416 -1.11 54.73 -8.67
N VAL A 417 -0.58 54.04 -9.68
CA VAL A 417 0.87 53.99 -9.89
C VAL A 417 1.35 55.38 -10.28
N THR A 418 2.21 55.98 -9.44
CA THR A 418 2.70 57.36 -9.62
C THR A 418 4.14 57.40 -10.11
N LYS A 419 4.95 56.38 -9.79
CA LYS A 419 6.33 56.26 -10.28
C LYS A 419 6.68 54.81 -10.53
N VAL A 420 7.29 54.56 -11.69
CA VAL A 420 8.03 53.32 -11.98
C VAL A 420 9.41 53.75 -12.45
N LEU A 421 10.39 53.62 -11.58
CA LEU A 421 11.72 54.18 -11.81
C LEU A 421 12.80 53.18 -11.45
N THR A 422 13.97 53.39 -12.04
CA THR A 422 15.21 52.78 -11.58
C THR A 422 15.99 53.85 -10.84
N ASP A 423 16.34 53.60 -9.58
CA ASP A 423 17.12 54.54 -8.78
C ASP A 423 18.56 54.67 -9.30
N ALA A 424 19.32 55.61 -8.71
CA ALA A 424 20.71 55.85 -9.07
C ALA A 424 21.63 54.63 -8.86
N CYS A 425 21.15 53.63 -8.14
CA CYS A 425 21.87 52.41 -7.82
C CYS A 425 21.42 51.22 -8.68
N GLY A 426 20.51 51.41 -9.64
CA GLY A 426 20.01 50.33 -10.47
C GLY A 426 18.88 49.52 -9.82
N GLY A 427 18.37 49.95 -8.66
CA GLY A 427 17.22 49.36 -7.99
C GLY A 427 15.93 49.78 -8.68
N LYS A 428 15.16 48.81 -9.17
CA LYS A 428 13.85 49.08 -9.75
C LYS A 428 12.83 49.22 -8.64
N TYR A 429 11.98 50.24 -8.72
CA TYR A 429 10.91 50.43 -7.78
C TYR A 429 9.63 50.97 -8.39
N VAL A 430 8.53 50.62 -7.74
CA VAL A 430 7.18 51.12 -8.01
C VAL A 430 6.70 51.93 -6.80
N LEU A 431 6.02 53.04 -7.05
CA LEU A 431 5.35 53.85 -6.03
C LEU A 431 3.87 53.96 -6.37
N VAL A 432 3.00 53.58 -5.43
CA VAL A 432 1.54 53.64 -5.56
C VAL A 432 1.00 54.69 -4.59
N ASP A 433 0.15 55.58 -5.08
CA ASP A 433 -0.61 56.55 -4.29
C ASP A 433 -2.01 56.02 -4.02
N HIS A 434 -2.34 55.83 -2.74
CA HIS A 434 -3.61 55.29 -2.29
C HIS A 434 -4.62 56.40 -1.94
N GLY A 435 -4.27 57.66 -2.21
CA GLY A 435 -5.05 58.83 -1.82
C GLY A 435 -4.85 59.22 -0.35
N ASN A 436 -5.41 60.37 0.04
CA ASN A 436 -5.33 60.91 1.41
C ASN A 436 -3.89 61.06 1.96
N GLY A 437 -2.91 61.20 1.07
CA GLY A 437 -1.49 61.30 1.42
C GLY A 437 -0.84 59.96 1.75
N GLU A 438 -1.52 58.83 1.60
CA GLU A 438 -0.96 57.50 1.78
C GLU A 438 -0.29 57.00 0.51
N THR A 439 0.96 56.55 0.59
CA THR A 439 1.67 55.96 -0.55
C THR A 439 2.45 54.72 -0.12
N SER A 440 2.63 53.78 -1.03
CA SER A 440 3.48 52.60 -0.83
C SER A 440 4.59 52.55 -1.87
N MET A 441 5.77 52.09 -1.45
CA MET A 441 6.94 51.92 -2.32
C MET A 441 7.44 50.49 -2.25
N TYR A 442 7.75 49.94 -3.42
CA TYR A 442 8.18 48.57 -3.63
C TYR A 442 9.50 48.58 -4.36
N LEU A 443 10.60 48.24 -3.70
CA LEU A 443 11.97 48.33 -4.21
C LEU A 443 12.62 46.94 -4.33
N HIS A 444 13.69 46.87 -5.14
CA HIS A 444 14.42 45.65 -5.52
C HIS A 444 13.65 44.74 -6.47
N LEU A 445 12.66 45.30 -7.20
CA LEU A 445 11.84 44.58 -8.15
C LEU A 445 12.67 44.08 -9.35
N ARG A 446 12.24 42.98 -9.97
CA ARG A 446 12.83 42.42 -11.19
C ARG A 446 12.00 42.76 -12.42
#